data_AF-A0A067CEB8-F1
#
_entry.id   AF-A0A067CEB8-F1
#
_cell.length_a   1.000
_cell.length_b   1.000
_cell.length_c   1.000
_cell.angle_alpha   90.00
_cell.angle_beta   90.00
_cell.angle_gamma   90.00
#
_symmetry.space_group_name_H-M   'P 1'
#
loop_
_entity.id
_entity.type
_entity.pdbx_description
1 polymer ?
#
loop_
_entity_poly.entity_id
_entity_poly.type
_entity_poly.pdbx_seq_one_letter_code
_entity_poly.pdbx_strand_id
1 'polypeptide(L)'
;MNHLAPRGVYLSPYLTCAQCNALNVVNAHRLGPATALGRHRFQREVLPVCVGCGRTLQLRVGVTNHAPVFASQAAAFHHAQHIRAAAALTLQRIVRGGLARCDADRRRRAKAARDALECRAATLLQRRVRGMQTRRRTKIQSGVSLIAWTHERLLQTLLCEASAATARVFWFSDTEDLALIQRDYRAYVRRAGPSMTLRRFEGNVLLLVHRIWAMQHRMAARIQARWRGVQLRHVLRIYLCELGRLREVWHCCAGLIQRNWRRRCDHVKANRQRSTVVPVVGQRRRPRLLHDVRRVRAVYAQHHRHTDKVAGYLAHPHVKMLADNDVLQAFAATYGAMTSPAMQRHHAAHVDARRQIHAFVAKATGR
;
A
#
# COMPACT_ATOMS: atom_id res chain seq x y z
N MET A 1 -111.15 69.06 -38.34
CA MET A 1 -112.09 67.99 -38.72
C MET A 1 -111.62 66.71 -38.04
N ASN A 2 -112.33 66.33 -36.98
CA ASN A 2 -111.96 65.26 -36.06
C ASN A 2 -112.54 63.93 -36.54
N HIS A 3 -111.69 63.03 -37.06
CA HIS A 3 -111.99 61.60 -37.05
C HIS A 3 -111.28 60.97 -35.86
N LEU A 4 -112.06 60.72 -34.80
CA LEU A 4 -111.65 59.93 -33.65
C LEU A 4 -111.37 58.49 -34.10
N ALA A 5 -110.09 58.13 -34.23
CA ALA A 5 -109.68 56.74 -34.35
C ALA A 5 -109.93 56.01 -33.01
N PRO A 6 -110.52 54.80 -33.01
CA PRO A 6 -110.79 54.07 -31.79
C PRO A 6 -109.48 53.72 -31.06
N ARG A 7 -109.40 54.09 -29.77
CA ARG A 7 -108.33 53.70 -28.86
C ARG A 7 -108.34 52.18 -28.70
N GLY A 8 -107.35 51.49 -29.29
CA GLY A 8 -107.16 50.04 -29.12
C GLY A 8 -106.73 49.25 -30.35
N VAL A 9 -106.44 49.89 -31.50
CA VAL A 9 -105.96 49.18 -32.70
C VAL A 9 -104.43 49.16 -32.69
N TYR A 10 -103.83 47.96 -32.65
CA TYR A 10 -102.40 47.78 -32.89
C TYR A 10 -102.06 48.37 -34.27
N LEU A 11 -101.27 49.46 -34.29
CA LEU A 11 -100.93 50.25 -35.49
C LEU A 11 -100.13 49.48 -36.56
N SER A 12 -99.71 48.25 -36.29
CA SER A 12 -98.97 47.40 -37.23
C SER A 12 -99.28 45.92 -36.98
N PRO A 13 -99.63 45.12 -38.02
CA PRO A 13 -99.87 43.68 -37.89
C PRO A 13 -98.58 42.84 -37.79
N TYR A 14 -97.43 43.48 -37.58
CA TYR A 14 -96.13 42.84 -37.56
C TYR A 14 -95.46 42.95 -36.18
N LEU A 15 -94.84 41.85 -35.74
CA LEU A 15 -93.96 41.79 -34.58
C LEU A 15 -92.58 41.30 -35.02
N THR A 16 -91.51 42.09 -34.81
CA THR A 16 -90.14 41.62 -35.04
C THR A 16 -89.52 41.10 -33.75
N CYS A 17 -88.85 39.95 -33.85
CA CYS A 17 -88.14 39.38 -32.71
C CYS A 17 -86.76 40.05 -32.55
N ALA A 18 -86.49 40.62 -31.37
CA ALA A 18 -85.21 41.23 -31.06
C ALA A 18 -84.06 40.22 -30.81
N GLN A 19 -84.33 38.91 -30.90
CA GLN A 19 -83.31 37.85 -30.75
C GLN A 19 -82.86 37.22 -32.07
N CYS A 20 -83.75 37.13 -33.07
CA CYS A 20 -83.43 36.49 -34.35
C CYS A 20 -83.86 37.31 -35.57
N ASN A 21 -84.31 38.55 -35.36
CA ASN A 21 -84.83 39.46 -36.39
C ASN A 21 -86.01 38.92 -37.22
N ALA A 22 -86.61 37.80 -36.82
CA ALA A 22 -87.69 37.19 -37.57
C ALA A 22 -88.97 38.03 -37.45
N LEU A 23 -89.63 38.24 -38.58
CA LEU A 23 -90.90 38.93 -38.68
C LEU A 23 -92.03 37.93 -38.41
N ASN A 24 -92.85 38.21 -37.41
CA ASN A 24 -94.06 37.47 -37.12
C ASN A 24 -95.26 38.31 -37.55
N VAL A 25 -96.14 37.73 -38.36
CA VAL A 25 -97.39 38.38 -38.74
C VAL A 25 -98.44 37.96 -37.72
N VAL A 26 -99.12 38.94 -37.12
CA VAL A 26 -100.18 38.68 -36.16
C VAL A 26 -101.46 39.34 -36.64
N ASN A 27 -102.57 38.63 -36.49
CA ASN A 27 -103.87 39.18 -36.85
C ASN A 27 -104.28 40.22 -35.80
N ALA A 28 -104.07 41.51 -36.12
CA ALA A 28 -104.38 42.64 -35.24
C ALA A 28 -105.86 42.70 -34.82
N HIS A 29 -106.77 42.06 -35.58
CA HIS A 29 -108.19 41.96 -35.21
C HIS A 29 -108.50 40.90 -34.15
N ARG A 30 -107.62 39.90 -33.98
CA ARG A 30 -107.80 38.85 -32.98
C ARG A 30 -107.28 39.29 -31.61
N LEU A 31 -106.17 40.04 -31.60
CA LEU A 31 -105.63 40.73 -30.43
C LEU A 31 -106.48 41.97 -30.06
N GLY A 32 -107.78 41.80 -29.83
CA GLY A 32 -108.66 42.90 -29.42
C GLY A 32 -108.34 43.42 -28.01
N PRO A 33 -108.66 44.69 -27.68
CA PRO A 33 -108.45 45.25 -26.35
C PRO A 33 -109.34 44.53 -25.33
N ALA A 34 -108.75 44.01 -24.25
CA ALA A 34 -109.44 43.32 -23.16
C ALA A 34 -110.36 44.23 -22.30
N THR A 35 -110.80 45.39 -22.80
CA THR A 35 -111.44 46.44 -21.99
C THR A 35 -112.79 46.94 -22.48
N ALA A 36 -113.42 46.30 -23.47
CA ALA A 36 -114.80 46.63 -23.82
C ALA A 36 -115.60 45.37 -24.17
N LEU A 37 -116.75 45.22 -23.51
CA LEU A 37 -117.79 44.17 -23.65
C LEU A 37 -117.72 43.05 -22.61
N GLY A 38 -118.82 42.96 -21.85
CA GLY A 38 -118.96 42.15 -20.64
C GLY A 38 -119.03 40.64 -20.86
N ARG A 39 -118.74 39.94 -19.76
CA ARG A 39 -119.23 38.60 -19.37
C ARG A 39 -119.29 37.47 -20.41
N HIS A 40 -118.38 37.44 -21.38
CA HIS A 40 -118.06 36.21 -22.10
C HIS A 40 -116.59 35.84 -21.92
N ARG A 41 -116.34 34.53 -21.73
CA ARG A 41 -115.03 33.91 -21.55
C ARG A 41 -114.15 34.17 -22.79
N PHE A 42 -113.47 35.31 -22.83
CA PHE A 42 -112.37 35.49 -23.77
C PHE A 42 -111.15 34.72 -23.23
N GLN A 43 -110.80 33.64 -23.92
CA GLN A 43 -109.53 32.95 -23.71
C GLN A 43 -108.41 33.99 -23.88
N ARG A 44 -107.54 34.14 -22.87
CA ARG A 44 -106.38 35.04 -22.98
C ARG A 44 -105.59 34.66 -24.23
N GLU A 45 -105.55 35.53 -25.23
CA GLU A 45 -104.76 35.28 -26.42
C GLU A 45 -103.27 35.34 -26.07
N VAL A 46 -102.61 34.20 -26.19
CA VAL A 46 -101.17 34.06 -25.95
C VAL A 46 -100.44 34.66 -27.15
N LEU A 47 -99.50 35.59 -26.90
CA LEU A 47 -98.65 36.12 -27.97
C LEU A 47 -98.03 34.96 -28.77
N PRO A 48 -98.05 35.02 -30.12
CA PRO A 48 -97.49 33.94 -30.92
C PRO A 48 -95.99 33.81 -30.61
N VAL A 49 -95.51 32.56 -30.58
CA VAL A 49 -94.08 32.28 -30.52
C VAL A 49 -93.40 32.84 -31.76
N CYS A 50 -92.18 33.35 -31.60
CA CYS A 50 -91.40 33.77 -32.74
C CYS A 50 -91.14 32.60 -33.71
N VAL A 51 -91.42 32.76 -35.00
CA VAL A 51 -91.17 31.76 -36.05
C VAL A 51 -89.69 31.40 -36.21
N GLY A 52 -88.78 32.29 -35.79
CA GLY A 52 -87.34 32.03 -35.84
C GLY A 52 -86.81 31.29 -34.62
N CYS A 53 -86.99 31.86 -33.41
CA CYS A 53 -86.37 31.34 -32.19
C CYS A 53 -87.31 30.56 -31.26
N GLY A 54 -88.61 30.47 -31.58
CA GLY A 54 -89.61 29.77 -30.78
C GLY A 54 -89.95 30.40 -29.43
N ARG A 55 -89.45 31.61 -29.15
CA ARG A 55 -89.64 32.32 -27.85
C ARG A 55 -90.60 33.50 -27.98
N THR A 56 -91.32 33.82 -26.90
CA THR A 56 -92.26 34.96 -26.81
C THR A 56 -91.66 36.19 -26.10
N LEU A 57 -90.46 36.06 -25.52
CA LEU A 57 -89.94 37.01 -24.51
C LEU A 57 -89.45 38.36 -25.07
N GLN A 58 -89.12 38.45 -26.36
CA GLN A 58 -88.52 39.65 -26.95
C GLN A 58 -89.10 39.96 -28.33
N LEU A 59 -90.42 40.09 -28.39
CA LEU A 59 -91.14 40.55 -29.58
C LEU A 59 -91.40 42.05 -29.45
N ARG A 60 -91.01 42.82 -30.47
CA ARG A 60 -91.28 44.26 -30.56
C ARG A 60 -92.37 44.51 -31.59
N VAL A 61 -93.28 45.42 -31.27
CA VAL A 61 -94.37 45.81 -32.17
C VAL A 61 -93.80 46.66 -33.30
N GLY A 62 -94.14 46.32 -34.55
CA GLY A 62 -93.64 47.01 -35.74
C GLY A 62 -92.65 46.19 -36.57
N VAL A 63 -92.42 46.62 -37.81
CA VAL A 63 -91.32 46.13 -38.65
C VAL A 63 -90.06 46.89 -38.24
N THR A 64 -89.27 46.33 -37.31
CA THR A 64 -87.99 46.93 -36.93
C THR A 64 -86.83 46.03 -37.33
N ASN A 65 -85.84 46.60 -38.03
CA ASN A 65 -84.67 45.85 -38.46
C ASN A 65 -83.62 45.82 -37.34
N HIS A 66 -83.43 44.66 -36.73
CA HIS A 66 -82.40 44.42 -35.71
C HIS A 66 -81.08 43.88 -36.29
N ALA A 67 -80.99 43.65 -37.61
CA ALA A 67 -79.75 43.27 -38.28
C ALA A 67 -78.54 44.18 -37.96
N PRO A 68 -78.64 45.52 -37.92
CA PRO A 68 -77.50 46.36 -37.55
C PRO A 68 -77.05 46.15 -36.10
N VAL A 69 -77.97 45.79 -35.19
CA VAL A 69 -77.64 45.50 -33.79
C VAL A 69 -76.94 44.15 -33.66
N PHE A 70 -77.38 43.14 -34.41
CA PHE A 70 -76.67 41.85 -34.44
C PHE A 70 -75.31 41.96 -35.11
N ALA A 71 -75.20 42.73 -36.19
CA ALA A 71 -73.92 42.98 -36.86
C ALA A 71 -72.93 43.71 -35.94
N SER A 72 -73.39 44.70 -35.18
CA SER A 72 -72.53 45.40 -34.21
C SER A 72 -72.14 44.52 -33.02
N GLN A 73 -73.05 43.66 -32.53
CA GLN A 73 -72.74 42.67 -31.49
C GLN A 73 -71.75 41.60 -31.98
N ALA A 74 -71.92 41.10 -33.21
CA ALA A 74 -70.99 40.15 -33.82
C ALA A 74 -69.61 40.79 -34.05
N ALA A 75 -69.56 42.03 -34.56
CA ALA A 75 -68.32 42.78 -34.72
C ALA A 75 -67.62 43.02 -33.37
N ALA A 76 -68.37 43.41 -32.33
CA ALA A 76 -67.85 43.59 -30.98
C ALA A 76 -67.32 42.26 -30.39
N PHE A 77 -68.02 41.16 -30.64
CA PHE A 77 -67.58 39.83 -30.22
C PHE A 77 -66.28 39.41 -30.92
N HIS A 78 -66.18 39.59 -32.24
CA HIS A 78 -64.96 39.32 -32.99
C HIS A 78 -63.79 40.22 -32.56
N HIS A 79 -64.05 41.50 -32.31
CA HIS A 79 -63.05 42.43 -31.80
C HIS A 79 -62.55 42.00 -30.41
N ALA A 80 -63.45 41.62 -29.50
CA ALA A 80 -63.10 41.09 -28.18
C ALA A 80 -62.31 39.77 -28.28
N GLN A 81 -62.66 38.88 -29.22
CA GLN A 81 -61.88 37.66 -29.48
C GLN A 81 -60.46 37.99 -29.97
N HIS A 82 -60.31 38.96 -30.88
CA HIS A 82 -59.01 39.37 -31.39
C HIS A 82 -58.11 39.95 -30.28
N ILE A 83 -58.69 40.80 -29.42
CA ILE A 83 -57.98 41.34 -28.24
C ILE A 83 -57.54 40.21 -27.30
N ARG A 84 -58.44 39.26 -27.00
CA ARG A 84 -58.12 38.10 -26.14
C ARG A 84 -57.03 37.22 -26.74
N ALA A 85 -57.06 36.98 -28.05
CA ALA A 85 -56.03 36.22 -28.75
C ALA A 85 -54.67 36.93 -28.69
N ALA A 86 -54.63 38.25 -28.92
CA ALA A 86 -53.42 39.05 -28.81
C ALA A 86 -52.86 39.06 -27.36
N ALA A 87 -53.73 39.19 -26.35
CA ALA A 87 -53.34 39.11 -24.95
C ALA A 87 -52.78 37.72 -24.59
N ALA A 88 -53.41 36.65 -25.07
CA ALA A 88 -52.95 35.28 -24.87
C ALA A 88 -51.55 35.05 -25.48
N LEU A 89 -51.30 35.56 -26.69
CA LEU A 89 -49.97 35.49 -27.33
C LEU A 89 -48.91 36.23 -26.51
N THR A 90 -49.24 37.40 -25.98
CA THR A 90 -48.34 38.18 -25.11
C THR A 90 -48.00 37.39 -23.84
N LEU A 91 -49.01 36.81 -23.17
CA LEU A 91 -48.80 35.96 -22.00
C LEU A 91 -47.93 34.74 -22.33
N GLN A 92 -48.20 34.05 -23.44
CA GLN A 92 -47.40 32.90 -23.87
C GLN A 92 -45.94 33.28 -24.11
N ARG A 93 -45.66 34.44 -24.73
CA ARG A 93 -44.29 34.93 -24.92
C ARG A 93 -43.58 35.20 -23.61
N ILE A 94 -44.26 35.83 -22.64
CA ILE A 94 -43.69 36.10 -21.31
C ILE A 94 -43.36 34.78 -20.60
N VAL A 95 -44.30 33.83 -20.59
CA VAL A 95 -44.10 32.51 -19.95
C VAL A 95 -42.97 31.74 -20.61
N ARG A 96 -42.95 31.63 -21.93
CA ARG A 96 -41.87 30.93 -22.66
C ARG A 96 -40.52 31.60 -22.45
N GLY A 97 -40.46 32.93 -22.46
CA GLY A 97 -39.24 33.68 -22.18
C GLY A 97 -38.75 33.48 -20.74
N GLY A 98 -39.67 33.43 -19.78
CA GLY A 98 -39.36 33.08 -18.38
C GLY A 98 -38.78 31.68 -18.25
N LEU A 99 -39.45 30.67 -18.80
CA LEU A 99 -38.98 29.29 -18.79
C LEU A 99 -37.63 29.12 -19.48
N ALA A 100 -37.42 29.76 -20.64
CA ALA A 100 -36.15 29.73 -21.35
C ALA A 100 -34.99 30.31 -20.53
N ARG A 101 -35.22 31.40 -19.79
CA ARG A 101 -34.22 31.95 -18.86
C ARG A 101 -33.93 31.00 -17.71
N CYS A 102 -34.96 30.43 -17.08
CA CYS A 102 -34.78 29.43 -16.01
C CYS A 102 -33.99 28.21 -16.48
N ASP A 103 -34.27 27.70 -17.69
CA ASP A 103 -33.55 26.57 -18.27
C ASP A 103 -32.11 26.95 -18.65
N ALA A 104 -31.89 28.16 -19.18
CA ALA A 104 -30.54 28.66 -19.46
C ALA A 104 -29.71 28.76 -18.17
N ASP A 105 -30.28 29.28 -17.09
CA ASP A 105 -29.61 29.35 -15.79
C ASP A 105 -29.32 27.96 -15.22
N ARG A 106 -30.26 27.01 -15.35
CA ARG A 106 -30.02 25.60 -14.97
C ARG A 106 -28.84 25.02 -15.74
N ARG A 107 -28.79 25.21 -17.06
CA ARG A 107 -27.68 24.74 -17.91
C ARG A 107 -26.35 25.40 -17.54
N ARG A 108 -26.34 26.71 -17.26
CA ARG A 108 -25.14 27.43 -16.81
C ARG A 108 -24.63 26.89 -15.47
N ARG A 109 -25.52 26.67 -14.50
CA ARG A 109 -25.14 26.07 -13.19
C ARG A 109 -24.62 24.64 -13.34
N ALA A 110 -25.27 23.82 -14.16
CA ALA A 110 -24.83 22.46 -14.43
C ALA A 110 -23.45 22.43 -15.13
N LYS A 111 -23.23 23.32 -16.10
CA LYS A 111 -21.92 23.49 -16.75
C LYS A 111 -20.86 23.95 -15.74
N ALA A 112 -21.15 24.99 -14.95
CA ALA A 112 -20.21 25.49 -13.94
C ALA A 112 -19.85 24.41 -12.90
N ALA A 113 -20.81 23.57 -12.49
CA ALA A 113 -20.55 22.44 -11.60
C ALA A 113 -19.63 21.40 -12.26
N ARG A 114 -19.85 21.09 -13.54
CA ARG A 114 -18.98 20.20 -14.32
C ARG A 114 -17.57 20.77 -14.47
N ASP A 115 -17.45 22.03 -14.90
CA ASP A 115 -16.16 22.71 -15.07
C ASP A 115 -15.39 22.75 -13.74
N ALA A 116 -16.09 22.97 -12.61
CA ALA A 116 -15.48 22.92 -11.29
C ALA A 116 -14.94 21.52 -10.93
N LEU A 117 -15.66 20.45 -11.28
CA LEU A 117 -15.20 19.07 -11.09
C LEU A 117 -13.99 18.76 -11.97
N GLU A 118 -14.01 19.18 -13.24
CA GLU A 118 -12.89 19.00 -14.18
C GLU A 118 -11.64 19.76 -13.70
N CYS A 119 -11.79 21.01 -13.25
CA CYS A 119 -10.71 21.80 -12.65
C CYS A 119 -10.13 21.16 -11.38
N ARG A 120 -10.97 20.60 -10.50
CA ARG A 120 -10.52 19.86 -9.33
C ARG A 120 -9.75 18.61 -9.73
N ALA A 121 -10.27 17.82 -10.67
CA ALA A 121 -9.60 16.62 -11.17
C ALA A 121 -8.25 16.95 -11.82
N ALA A 122 -8.20 17.98 -12.66
CA ALA A 122 -6.96 18.46 -13.28
C ALA A 122 -5.94 18.90 -12.22
N THR A 123 -6.37 19.62 -11.19
CA THR A 123 -5.50 20.06 -10.09
C THR A 123 -4.92 18.86 -9.33
N LEU A 124 -5.73 17.84 -9.03
CA LEU A 124 -5.27 16.62 -8.35
C LEU A 124 -4.27 15.84 -9.21
N LEU A 125 -4.54 15.69 -10.51
CA LEU A 125 -3.62 15.05 -11.46
C LEU A 125 -2.30 15.81 -11.56
N GLN A 126 -2.36 17.12 -11.76
CA GLN A 126 -1.17 17.99 -11.83
C GLN A 126 -0.35 17.90 -10.54
N ARG A 127 -0.99 17.94 -9.36
CA ARG A 127 -0.30 17.78 -8.07
C ARG A 127 0.41 16.44 -7.97
N ARG A 128 -0.25 15.34 -8.39
CA ARG A 128 0.33 13.99 -8.37
C ARG A 128 1.52 13.86 -9.32
N VAL A 129 1.40 14.38 -10.54
CA VAL A 129 2.47 14.38 -11.55
C VAL A 129 3.65 15.22 -11.08
N ARG A 130 3.43 16.45 -10.60
CA ARG A 130 4.49 17.30 -10.04
C ARG A 130 5.19 16.60 -8.87
N GLY A 131 4.43 16.01 -7.95
CA GLY A 131 5.00 15.25 -6.84
C GLY A 131 5.83 14.04 -7.28
N MET A 132 5.38 13.29 -8.29
CA MET A 132 6.13 12.18 -8.88
C MET A 132 7.43 12.66 -9.52
N GLN A 133 7.37 13.74 -10.30
CA GLN A 133 8.54 14.33 -10.95
C GLN A 133 9.56 14.84 -9.94
N THR A 134 9.12 15.50 -8.85
CA THR A 134 9.99 15.97 -7.78
C THR A 134 10.68 14.80 -7.07
N ARG A 135 9.92 13.76 -6.67
CA ARG A 135 10.51 12.57 -6.03
C ARG A 135 11.52 11.85 -6.92
N ARG A 136 11.23 11.74 -8.21
CA ARG A 136 12.15 11.16 -9.19
C ARG A 136 13.41 12.01 -9.32
N ARG A 137 13.25 13.34 -9.42
CA ARG A 137 14.37 14.29 -9.47
C ARG A 137 15.25 14.17 -8.23
N THR A 138 14.68 14.20 -7.02
CA THR A 138 15.46 14.11 -5.78
C THR A 138 16.19 12.79 -5.67
N LYS A 139 15.56 11.67 -6.02
CA LYS A 139 16.21 10.34 -6.03
C LYS A 139 17.41 10.30 -6.97
N ILE A 140 17.26 10.81 -8.19
CA ILE A 140 18.36 10.84 -9.17
C ILE A 140 19.45 11.79 -8.71
N GLN A 141 19.09 12.98 -8.20
CA GLN A 141 20.07 13.97 -7.73
C GLN A 141 20.85 13.44 -6.52
N SER A 142 20.21 12.75 -5.57
CA SER A 142 20.92 12.04 -4.50
C SER A 142 21.85 10.94 -5.03
N GLY A 143 21.43 10.25 -6.10
CA GLY A 143 22.26 9.25 -6.77
C GLY A 143 23.50 9.88 -7.44
N VAL A 144 23.33 11.02 -8.10
CA VAL A 144 24.41 11.82 -8.67
C VAL A 144 25.39 12.27 -7.59
N SER A 145 24.89 12.79 -6.46
CA SER A 145 25.74 13.17 -5.32
C SER A 145 26.52 11.98 -4.76
N LEU A 146 25.87 10.81 -4.64
CA LEU A 146 26.54 9.58 -4.19
C LEU A 146 27.68 9.18 -5.15
N ILE A 147 27.45 9.23 -6.45
CA ILE A 147 28.48 8.94 -7.45
C ILE A 147 29.62 9.97 -7.38
N ALA A 148 29.29 11.24 -7.20
CA ALA A 148 30.30 12.29 -7.02
C ALA A 148 31.16 12.09 -5.76
N TRP A 149 30.59 11.54 -4.69
CA TRP A 149 31.31 11.22 -3.46
C TRP A 149 32.09 9.91 -3.51
N THR A 150 31.81 9.03 -4.48
CA THR A 150 32.58 7.79 -4.61
C THR A 150 34.00 8.06 -5.05
N HIS A 151 34.94 7.37 -4.39
CA HIS A 151 36.36 7.47 -4.70
C HIS A 151 36.65 7.08 -6.16
N GLU A 152 37.47 7.86 -6.85
CA GLU A 152 37.73 7.76 -8.29
C GLU A 152 38.17 6.36 -8.74
N ARG A 153 39.10 5.71 -8.01
CA ARG A 153 39.52 4.32 -8.33
C ARG A 153 38.38 3.30 -8.27
N LEU A 154 37.44 3.47 -7.33
CA LEU A 154 36.25 2.61 -7.26
C LEU A 154 35.34 2.88 -8.44
N LEU A 155 35.16 4.16 -8.80
CA LEU A 155 34.35 4.52 -9.94
C LEU A 155 34.92 3.95 -11.26
N GLN A 156 36.22 4.10 -11.50
CA GLN A 156 36.90 3.55 -12.68
C GLN A 156 36.73 2.01 -12.76
N THR A 157 36.93 1.31 -11.65
CA THR A 157 36.73 -0.16 -11.62
C THR A 157 35.28 -0.56 -11.93
N LEU A 158 34.28 0.19 -11.43
CA LEU A 158 32.87 -0.06 -11.70
C LEU A 158 32.44 0.24 -13.14
N LEU A 159 33.11 1.22 -13.78
CA LEU A 159 32.90 1.56 -15.19
C LEU A 159 33.54 0.52 -16.12
N CYS A 160 34.72 0.01 -15.75
CA CYS A 160 35.44 -1.03 -16.49
C CYS A 160 34.88 -2.44 -16.27
N GLU A 161 34.01 -2.66 -15.27
CA GLU A 161 33.38 -3.95 -15.00
C GLU A 161 32.43 -4.32 -16.17
N ALA A 162 33.03 -4.99 -17.16
CA ALA A 162 32.42 -5.50 -18.37
C ALA A 162 31.81 -6.89 -18.12
N SER A 163 30.93 -7.02 -17.12
CA SER A 163 30.13 -8.24 -17.05
C SER A 163 29.18 -8.26 -18.25
N ALA A 164 29.27 -9.31 -19.07
CA ALA A 164 28.44 -9.52 -20.25
C ALA A 164 26.92 -9.51 -19.94
N ALA A 165 26.54 -9.71 -18.68
CA ALA A 165 25.17 -9.67 -18.19
C ALA A 165 24.68 -8.25 -17.82
N THR A 166 25.58 -7.27 -17.69
CA THR A 166 25.24 -5.93 -17.19
C THR A 166 25.40 -4.86 -18.27
N ALA A 167 24.34 -4.08 -18.49
CA ALA A 167 24.33 -2.97 -19.44
C ALA A 167 25.56 -2.05 -19.25
N ARG A 168 26.18 -1.61 -20.35
CA ARG A 168 27.30 -0.67 -20.34
C ARG A 168 26.87 0.63 -19.64
N VAL A 169 27.62 1.04 -18.64
CA VAL A 169 27.40 2.28 -17.86
C VAL A 169 28.50 3.27 -18.22
N PHE A 170 28.16 4.55 -18.29
CA PHE A 170 29.12 5.62 -18.57
C PHE A 170 29.12 6.66 -17.44
N TRP A 171 30.20 7.42 -17.34
CA TRP A 171 30.29 8.59 -16.46
C TRP A 171 31.07 9.71 -17.15
N PHE A 172 30.90 10.93 -16.68
CA PHE A 172 31.48 12.13 -17.27
C PHE A 172 32.84 12.42 -16.64
N SER A 173 33.79 12.85 -17.47
CA SER A 173 35.13 13.27 -17.04
C SER A 173 35.25 14.79 -16.93
N ASP A 174 34.46 15.54 -17.72
CA ASP A 174 34.56 16.99 -17.80
C ASP A 174 34.02 17.67 -16.53
N THR A 175 34.85 18.54 -15.93
CA THR A 175 34.56 19.20 -14.65
C THR A 175 33.38 20.17 -14.74
N GLU A 176 33.25 20.90 -15.84
CA GLU A 176 32.12 21.83 -16.07
C GLU A 176 30.79 21.08 -16.16
N ASP A 177 30.76 19.98 -16.92
CA ASP A 177 29.56 19.16 -17.07
C ASP A 177 29.20 18.47 -15.77
N LEU A 178 30.20 17.98 -15.01
CA LEU A 178 29.99 17.44 -13.67
C LEU A 178 29.39 18.47 -12.71
N ALA A 179 29.90 19.70 -12.70
CA ALA A 179 29.34 20.78 -11.89
C ALA A 179 27.89 21.10 -12.27
N LEU A 180 27.59 21.14 -13.57
CA LEU A 180 26.23 21.34 -14.08
C LEU A 180 25.31 20.17 -13.67
N ILE A 181 25.78 18.94 -13.78
CA ILE A 181 25.03 17.73 -13.42
C ILE A 181 24.69 17.69 -11.92
N GLN A 182 25.65 18.03 -11.07
CA GLN A 182 25.44 18.07 -9.61
C GLN A 182 24.44 19.15 -9.20
N ARG A 183 24.50 20.33 -9.83
CA ARG A 183 23.56 21.43 -9.58
C ARG A 183 22.17 21.13 -10.15
N ASP A 184 22.07 20.79 -11.43
CA ASP A 184 20.82 20.43 -12.09
C ASP A 184 21.05 19.52 -13.31
N TYR A 185 21.01 18.21 -13.10
CA TYR A 185 21.16 17.21 -14.17
C TYR A 185 20.16 17.37 -15.33
N ARG A 186 18.98 17.98 -15.10
CA ARG A 186 18.02 18.25 -16.19
C ARG A 186 18.45 19.42 -17.07
N ALA A 187 19.21 20.37 -16.53
CA ALA A 187 19.82 21.43 -17.34
C ALA A 187 20.89 20.83 -18.26
N TYR A 188 21.72 19.91 -17.73
CA TYR A 188 22.68 19.15 -18.54
C TYR A 188 22.00 18.36 -19.67
N VAL A 189 20.96 17.58 -19.37
CA VAL A 189 20.22 16.80 -20.40
C VAL A 189 19.61 17.71 -21.46
N ARG A 190 19.15 18.91 -21.10
CA ARG A 190 18.66 19.91 -22.07
C ARG A 190 19.79 20.46 -22.95
N ARG A 191 20.97 20.73 -22.39
CA ARG A 191 22.17 21.17 -23.13
C ARG A 191 22.67 20.08 -24.09
N ALA A 192 22.68 18.83 -23.66
CA ALA A 192 23.13 17.69 -24.45
C ALA A 192 22.19 17.35 -25.62
N GLY A 193 20.91 17.75 -25.53
CA GLY A 193 19.92 17.59 -26.59
C GLY A 193 19.70 16.11 -26.98
N PRO A 194 19.70 15.74 -28.27
CA PRO A 194 19.38 14.38 -28.71
C PRO A 194 20.45 13.33 -28.35
N SER A 195 21.68 13.75 -28.03
CA SER A 195 22.76 12.83 -27.65
C SER A 195 22.46 12.08 -26.35
N MET A 196 21.71 12.71 -25.43
CA MET A 196 21.40 12.17 -24.12
C MET A 196 19.92 12.35 -23.78
N THR A 197 19.15 11.26 -23.78
CA THR A 197 17.76 11.30 -23.33
C THR A 197 17.68 11.23 -21.80
N LEU A 198 16.66 11.87 -21.22
CA LEU A 198 16.42 11.85 -19.77
C LEU A 198 16.33 10.41 -19.24
N ARG A 199 15.63 9.52 -19.97
CA ARG A 199 15.48 8.12 -19.59
C ARG A 199 16.83 7.39 -19.57
N ARG A 200 17.69 7.64 -20.57
CA ARG A 200 19.03 7.04 -20.64
C ARG A 200 19.91 7.52 -19.49
N PHE A 201 19.94 8.83 -19.25
CA PHE A 201 20.71 9.42 -18.16
C PHE A 201 20.27 8.89 -16.79
N GLU A 202 18.98 8.96 -16.48
CA GLU A 202 18.45 8.52 -15.19
C GLU A 202 18.61 7.01 -14.98
N GLY A 203 18.40 6.21 -16.04
CA GLY A 203 18.67 4.77 -16.00
C GLY A 203 20.13 4.45 -15.71
N ASN A 204 21.04 5.17 -16.38
CA ASN A 204 22.48 5.02 -16.17
C ASN A 204 22.90 5.37 -14.73
N VAL A 205 22.39 6.49 -14.18
CA VAL A 205 22.64 6.88 -12.78
C VAL A 205 22.17 5.80 -11.81
N LEU A 206 20.94 5.29 -11.98
CA LEU A 206 20.42 4.24 -11.10
C LEU A 206 21.25 2.96 -11.18
N LEU A 207 21.65 2.54 -12.38
CA LEU A 207 22.51 1.36 -12.57
C LEU A 207 23.87 1.55 -11.89
N LEU A 208 24.50 2.72 -12.06
CA LEU A 208 25.79 3.02 -11.44
C LEU A 208 25.70 3.05 -9.92
N VAL A 209 24.65 3.67 -9.37
CA VAL A 209 24.34 3.63 -7.94
C VAL A 209 24.21 2.18 -7.47
N HIS A 210 23.42 1.34 -8.14
CA HIS A 210 23.28 -0.07 -7.78
C HIS A 210 24.61 -0.83 -7.81
N ARG A 211 25.50 -0.55 -8.78
CA ARG A 211 26.85 -1.12 -8.83
C ARG A 211 27.70 -0.67 -7.64
N ILE A 212 27.67 0.61 -7.30
CA ILE A 212 28.35 1.16 -6.11
C ILE A 212 27.89 0.44 -4.85
N TRP A 213 26.57 0.32 -4.65
CA TRP A 213 26.01 -0.40 -3.50
C TRP A 213 26.44 -1.87 -3.48
N ALA A 214 26.38 -2.57 -4.61
CA ALA A 214 26.79 -3.98 -4.68
C ALA A 214 28.28 -4.14 -4.32
N MET A 215 29.15 -3.26 -4.80
CA MET A 215 30.57 -3.26 -4.46
C MET A 215 30.79 -2.98 -2.97
N GLN A 216 30.11 -1.99 -2.40
CA GLN A 216 30.16 -1.70 -0.96
C GLN A 216 29.76 -2.93 -0.13
N HIS A 217 28.70 -3.63 -0.51
CA HIS A 217 28.27 -4.87 0.15
C HIS A 217 29.33 -5.97 0.04
N ARG A 218 29.92 -6.18 -1.14
CA ARG A 218 31.01 -7.16 -1.34
C ARG A 218 32.23 -6.81 -0.48
N MET A 219 32.62 -5.54 -0.40
CA MET A 219 33.74 -5.09 0.42
C MET A 219 33.46 -5.25 1.91
N ALA A 220 32.26 -4.85 2.36
CA ALA A 220 31.82 -5.03 3.74
C ALA A 220 31.82 -6.52 4.14
N ALA A 221 31.31 -7.40 3.28
CA ALA A 221 31.31 -8.84 3.50
C ALA A 221 32.74 -9.40 3.62
N ARG A 222 33.68 -8.95 2.77
CA ARG A 222 35.10 -9.35 2.85
C ARG A 222 35.75 -8.89 4.15
N ILE A 223 35.50 -7.65 4.57
CA ILE A 223 36.00 -7.10 5.84
C ILE A 223 35.44 -7.91 7.02
N GLN A 224 34.13 -8.16 7.03
CA GLN A 224 33.48 -8.96 8.07
C GLN A 224 34.02 -10.40 8.12
N ALA A 225 34.22 -11.04 6.96
CA ALA A 225 34.79 -12.39 6.90
C ALA A 225 36.22 -12.42 7.47
N ARG A 226 37.06 -11.43 7.11
CA ARG A 226 38.43 -11.32 7.63
C ARG A 226 38.43 -11.06 9.14
N TRP A 227 37.56 -10.18 9.62
CA TRP A 227 37.39 -9.88 11.04
C TRP A 227 36.97 -11.13 11.82
N ARG A 228 35.93 -11.83 11.36
CA ARG A 228 35.47 -13.11 11.97
C ARG A 228 36.60 -14.14 12.00
N GLY A 229 37.39 -14.25 10.93
CA GLY A 229 38.55 -15.14 10.88
C GLY A 229 39.65 -14.78 11.90
N VAL A 230 39.94 -13.48 12.09
CA VAL A 230 40.89 -13.02 13.11
C VAL A 230 40.38 -13.33 14.52
N GLN A 231 39.11 -13.03 14.79
CA GLN A 231 38.48 -13.31 16.08
C GLN A 231 38.50 -14.81 16.41
N LEU A 232 38.11 -15.66 15.44
CA LEU A 232 38.13 -17.11 15.62
C LEU A 232 39.55 -17.61 15.92
N ARG A 233 40.57 -17.14 15.19
CA ARG A 233 41.97 -17.51 15.46
C ARG A 233 42.42 -17.09 16.85
N HIS A 234 42.02 -15.91 17.32
CA HIS A 234 42.36 -15.44 18.66
C HIS A 234 41.72 -16.32 19.74
N VAL A 235 40.42 -16.63 19.62
CA VAL A 235 39.69 -17.50 20.54
C VAL A 235 40.27 -18.92 20.53
N LEU A 236 40.55 -19.47 19.35
CA LEU A 236 41.17 -20.79 19.22
C LEU A 236 42.54 -20.85 19.88
N ARG A 237 43.35 -19.80 19.75
CA ARG A 237 44.66 -19.73 20.41
C ARG A 237 44.50 -19.82 21.94
N ILE A 238 43.59 -19.04 22.52
CA ILE A 238 43.31 -19.07 23.96
C ILE A 238 42.84 -20.47 24.37
N TYR A 239 41.88 -21.04 23.64
CA TYR A 239 41.35 -22.38 23.89
C TYR A 239 42.46 -23.46 23.87
N LEU A 240 43.32 -23.45 22.85
CA LEU A 240 44.43 -24.39 22.72
C LEU A 240 45.47 -24.22 23.84
N CYS A 241 45.75 -22.99 24.27
CA CYS A 241 46.62 -22.74 25.43
C CYS A 241 46.03 -23.32 26.72
N GLU A 242 44.74 -23.11 26.99
CA GLU A 242 44.07 -23.67 28.18
C GLU A 242 43.99 -25.21 28.13
N LEU A 243 43.76 -25.78 26.95
CA LEU A 243 43.77 -27.22 26.75
C LEU A 243 45.16 -27.82 26.97
N GLY A 244 46.22 -27.09 26.59
CA GLY A 244 47.61 -27.42 26.92
C GLY A 244 47.86 -27.45 28.42
N ARG A 245 47.45 -26.40 29.15
CA ARG A 245 47.54 -26.32 30.61
C ARG A 245 46.82 -27.48 31.31
N LEU A 246 45.61 -27.83 30.86
CA LEU A 246 44.88 -28.97 31.41
C LEU A 246 45.61 -30.30 31.20
N ARG A 247 46.19 -30.51 30.02
CA ARG A 247 47.00 -31.70 29.73
C ARG A 247 48.24 -31.78 30.62
N GLU A 248 48.92 -30.66 30.86
CA GLU A 248 50.06 -30.61 31.79
C GLU A 248 49.65 -31.03 33.21
N VAL A 249 48.52 -30.52 33.72
CA VAL A 249 47.98 -30.92 35.03
C VAL A 249 47.72 -32.42 35.07
N TRP A 250 47.07 -32.97 34.04
CA TRP A 250 46.81 -34.41 33.95
C TRP A 250 48.09 -35.25 33.89
N HIS A 251 49.10 -34.81 33.15
CA HIS A 251 50.40 -35.49 33.09
C HIS A 251 51.13 -35.43 34.43
N CYS A 252 51.09 -34.31 35.14
CA CYS A 252 51.64 -34.19 36.49
C CYS A 252 50.93 -35.15 37.46
N CYS A 253 49.60 -35.24 37.42
CA CYS A 253 48.83 -36.21 38.22
C CYS A 253 49.20 -37.66 37.86
N ALA A 254 49.27 -37.99 36.57
CA ALA A 254 49.66 -39.32 36.12
C ALA A 254 51.09 -39.68 36.57
N GLY A 255 52.04 -38.74 36.47
CA GLY A 255 53.40 -38.91 36.94
C GLY A 255 53.49 -39.14 38.45
N LEU A 256 52.69 -38.43 39.25
CA LEU A 256 52.58 -38.66 40.70
C LEU A 256 52.03 -40.05 41.01
N ILE A 257 50.99 -40.49 40.31
CA ILE A 257 50.42 -41.84 40.46
C ILE A 257 51.46 -42.90 40.10
N GLN A 258 52.15 -42.73 38.96
CA GLN A 258 53.20 -43.66 38.51
C GLN A 258 54.39 -43.72 39.48
N ARG A 259 54.86 -42.57 40.01
CA ARG A 259 55.93 -42.53 41.01
C ARG A 259 55.52 -43.24 42.30
N ASN A 260 54.31 -42.99 42.79
CA ASN A 260 53.79 -43.67 43.97
C ASN A 260 53.64 -45.18 43.76
N TRP A 261 53.21 -45.60 42.55
CA TRP A 261 53.15 -47.01 42.18
C TRP A 261 54.53 -47.67 42.13
N ARG A 262 55.51 -47.05 41.46
CA ARG A 262 56.89 -47.56 41.42
C ARG A 262 57.49 -47.66 42.82
N ARG A 263 57.38 -46.61 43.64
CA ARG A 263 57.81 -46.63 45.05
C ARG A 263 57.16 -47.78 45.83
N ARG A 264 55.87 -48.05 45.61
CA ARG A 264 55.19 -49.18 46.25
C ARG A 264 55.75 -50.52 45.77
N CYS A 265 55.95 -50.70 44.47
CA CYS A 265 56.53 -51.92 43.90
C CYS A 265 57.97 -52.16 44.41
N ASP A 266 58.79 -51.11 44.47
CA ASP A 266 60.16 -51.18 44.99
C ASP A 266 60.14 -51.51 46.49
N HIS A 267 59.23 -50.92 47.27
CA HIS A 267 59.02 -51.29 48.67
C HIS A 267 58.60 -52.75 48.84
N VAL A 268 57.73 -53.27 47.98
CA VAL A 268 57.31 -54.68 48.00
C VAL A 268 58.48 -55.60 47.64
N LYS A 269 59.30 -55.24 46.64
CA LYS A 269 60.51 -56.00 46.28
C LYS A 269 61.56 -55.99 47.39
N ALA A 270 61.84 -54.82 47.98
CA ALA A 270 62.76 -54.69 49.10
C ALA A 270 62.26 -55.45 50.34
N ASN A 271 60.96 -55.42 50.62
CA ASN A 271 60.38 -56.23 51.69
C ASN A 271 60.48 -57.73 51.40
N ARG A 272 60.28 -58.16 50.15
CA ARG A 272 60.47 -59.56 49.72
C ARG A 272 61.93 -60.01 49.91
N GLN A 273 62.89 -59.19 49.52
CA GLN A 273 64.33 -59.45 49.72
C GLN A 273 64.74 -59.44 51.20
N ARG A 274 64.09 -58.63 52.04
CA ARG A 274 64.30 -58.68 53.50
C ARG A 274 63.67 -59.92 54.14
N SER A 275 62.52 -60.39 53.66
CA SER A 275 61.90 -61.63 54.13
C SER A 275 62.63 -62.91 53.69
N THR A 276 63.53 -62.85 52.71
CA THR A 276 64.45 -63.96 52.39
C THR A 276 65.69 -64.01 53.28
N VAL A 277 65.95 -62.99 54.11
CA VAL A 277 67.15 -62.93 54.97
C VAL A 277 66.84 -63.12 56.46
N VAL A 278 65.60 -62.88 56.94
CA VAL A 278 65.18 -63.18 58.33
C VAL A 278 63.66 -63.43 58.39
N PRO A 279 63.16 -64.44 59.16
CA PRO A 279 61.74 -64.58 59.39
C PRO A 279 61.24 -63.63 60.49
N VAL A 280 60.13 -62.96 60.16
CA VAL A 280 59.03 -62.46 61.03
C VAL A 280 59.37 -61.59 62.25
N VAL A 281 59.02 -60.29 62.20
CA VAL A 281 58.25 -59.59 63.26
C VAL A 281 57.44 -58.42 62.67
N GLY A 282 56.13 -58.37 62.99
CA GLY A 282 55.45 -57.11 63.33
C GLY A 282 54.80 -56.28 62.22
N GLN A 283 53.58 -56.64 61.85
CA GLN A 283 52.63 -55.78 61.15
C GLN A 283 52.29 -54.52 61.97
N ARG A 284 52.44 -53.30 61.41
CA ARG A 284 51.74 -52.07 61.85
C ARG A 284 51.90 -50.88 60.88
N ARG A 285 51.57 -51.02 59.58
CA ARG A 285 51.56 -49.87 58.62
C ARG A 285 50.40 -49.86 57.61
N ARG A 286 49.26 -50.49 57.91
CA ARG A 286 48.07 -50.45 57.03
C ARG A 286 47.19 -49.19 57.07
N PRO A 287 47.11 -48.34 58.12
CA PRO A 287 46.12 -47.25 58.15
C PRO A 287 46.50 -46.01 57.31
N ARG A 288 47.79 -45.67 57.15
CA ARG A 288 48.20 -44.47 56.40
C ARG A 288 47.94 -44.58 54.90
N LEU A 289 48.18 -45.75 54.31
CA LEU A 289 48.00 -45.96 52.87
C LEU A 289 46.51 -45.96 52.46
N LEU A 290 45.62 -46.46 53.32
CA LEU A 290 44.17 -46.33 53.12
C LEU A 290 43.70 -44.88 53.24
N HIS A 291 44.31 -44.10 54.15
CA HIS A 291 44.00 -42.69 54.29
C HIS A 291 44.45 -41.88 53.07
N ASP A 292 45.65 -42.15 52.55
CA ASP A 292 46.18 -41.53 51.34
C ASP A 292 45.36 -41.91 50.09
N VAL A 293 44.95 -43.17 49.96
CA VAL A 293 44.08 -43.61 48.86
C VAL A 293 42.69 -42.95 48.95
N ARG A 294 42.13 -42.78 50.15
CA ARG A 294 40.87 -42.05 50.34
C ARG A 294 41.02 -40.56 50.02
N ARG A 295 42.16 -39.94 50.39
CA ARG A 295 42.46 -38.53 50.09
C ARG A 295 42.62 -38.32 48.58
N VAL A 296 43.33 -39.21 47.88
CA VAL A 296 43.45 -39.17 46.42
C VAL A 296 42.10 -39.38 45.73
N ARG A 297 41.27 -40.32 46.20
CA ARG A 297 39.90 -40.51 45.67
C ARG A 297 39.00 -39.29 45.89
N ALA A 298 39.10 -38.63 47.03
CA ALA A 298 38.34 -37.41 47.33
C ALA A 298 38.78 -36.25 46.41
N VAL A 299 40.08 -36.05 46.19
CA VAL A 299 40.61 -35.06 45.24
C VAL A 299 40.14 -35.39 43.82
N TYR A 300 40.18 -36.65 43.41
CA TYR A 300 39.69 -37.07 42.08
C TYR A 300 38.19 -36.83 41.92
N ALA A 301 37.39 -37.11 42.94
CA ALA A 301 35.93 -36.87 42.92
C ALA A 301 35.59 -35.38 42.90
N GLN A 302 36.34 -34.54 43.62
CA GLN A 302 36.17 -33.09 43.61
C GLN A 302 36.58 -32.49 42.26
N HIS A 303 37.62 -33.03 41.63
CA HIS A 303 38.04 -32.63 40.29
C HIS A 303 37.02 -33.04 39.23
N HIS A 304 36.45 -34.26 39.31
CA HIS A 304 35.39 -34.70 38.41
C HIS A 304 34.14 -33.82 38.49
N ARG A 305 33.72 -33.44 39.70
CA ARG A 305 32.60 -32.49 39.88
C ARG A 305 32.88 -31.11 39.30
N HIS A 306 34.14 -30.68 39.28
CA HIS A 306 34.53 -29.39 38.70
C HIS A 306 34.65 -29.47 37.17
N THR A 307 35.12 -30.59 36.62
CA THR A 307 35.14 -30.83 35.17
C THR A 307 33.74 -31.04 34.60
N ASP A 308 32.82 -31.65 35.34
CA ASP A 308 31.43 -31.82 34.91
C ASP A 308 30.67 -30.48 34.89
N LYS A 309 31.00 -29.55 35.80
CA LYS A 309 30.51 -28.16 35.73
C LYS A 309 31.05 -27.43 34.50
N VAL A 310 32.34 -27.57 34.20
CA VAL A 310 32.97 -26.98 32.99
C VAL A 310 32.43 -27.63 31.71
N ALA A 311 32.18 -28.94 31.71
CA ALA A 311 31.54 -29.67 30.62
C ALA A 311 30.08 -29.21 30.42
N GLY A 312 29.36 -28.89 31.50
CA GLY A 312 28.04 -28.25 31.43
C GLY A 312 28.07 -26.87 30.77
N TYR A 313 29.12 -26.07 31.00
CA TYR A 313 29.33 -24.79 30.30
C TYR A 313 29.73 -24.96 28.82
N LEU A 314 30.40 -26.06 28.47
CA LEU A 314 30.81 -26.38 27.09
C LEU A 314 29.74 -27.13 26.29
N ALA A 315 28.68 -27.64 26.94
CA ALA A 315 27.55 -28.32 26.30
C ALA A 315 26.52 -27.36 25.66
N HIS A 316 26.93 -26.14 25.29
CA HIS A 316 26.12 -25.27 24.44
C HIS A 316 25.97 -25.90 23.04
N PRO A 317 24.80 -25.79 22.37
CA PRO A 317 24.48 -26.54 21.13
C PRO A 317 25.48 -26.34 19.97
N HIS A 318 26.27 -25.27 20.00
CA HIS A 318 27.25 -24.94 18.97
C HIS A 318 28.49 -25.83 18.96
N VAL A 319 28.76 -26.61 20.02
CA VAL A 319 29.95 -27.49 20.10
C VAL A 319 29.73 -28.85 19.44
N LYS A 320 28.48 -29.27 19.20
CA LYS A 320 28.19 -30.50 18.44
C LYS A 320 28.74 -30.48 17.01
N MET A 321 28.97 -29.30 16.41
CA MET A 321 29.64 -29.18 15.10
C MET A 321 31.18 -29.29 15.16
N LEU A 322 31.79 -29.28 16.35
CA LEU A 322 33.25 -29.41 16.54
C LEU A 322 33.67 -30.84 16.90
N ALA A 323 32.72 -31.77 17.00
CA ALA A 323 32.97 -33.17 17.37
C ALA A 323 33.66 -33.98 16.24
N ASP A 324 33.66 -33.47 15.01
CA ASP A 324 34.43 -34.03 13.90
C ASP A 324 35.90 -33.65 14.08
N ASN A 325 36.59 -34.45 14.89
CA ASN A 325 38.03 -34.36 15.16
C ASN A 325 38.88 -34.31 13.88
N ASP A 326 38.35 -34.77 12.75
CA ASP A 326 39.03 -34.80 11.46
C ASP A 326 39.30 -33.39 10.90
N VAL A 327 38.40 -32.43 11.11
CA VAL A 327 38.59 -31.05 10.63
C VAL A 327 39.65 -30.33 11.47
N LEU A 328 39.68 -30.57 12.78
CA LEU A 328 40.66 -30.00 13.69
C LEU A 328 42.04 -30.66 13.55
N GLN A 329 42.11 -31.97 13.31
CA GLN A 329 43.37 -32.67 12.99
C GLN A 329 43.92 -32.26 11.62
N ALA A 330 43.07 -32.18 10.59
CA ALA A 330 43.48 -31.70 9.27
C ALA A 330 43.99 -30.26 9.33
N PHE A 331 43.32 -29.38 10.08
CA PHE A 331 43.75 -27.98 10.23
C PHE A 331 45.04 -27.84 11.06
N ALA A 332 45.21 -28.63 12.13
CA ALA A 332 46.43 -28.67 12.93
C ALA A 332 47.63 -29.24 12.15
N ALA A 333 47.40 -30.20 11.26
CA ALA A 333 48.41 -30.72 10.34
C ALA A 333 48.81 -29.70 9.28
N THR A 334 47.87 -28.87 8.81
CA THR A 334 48.11 -27.91 7.71
C THR A 334 48.73 -26.59 8.18
N TYR A 335 48.48 -26.14 9.42
CA TYR A 335 48.87 -24.80 9.89
C TYR A 335 49.88 -24.75 11.05
N GLY A 336 50.55 -25.87 11.33
CA GLY A 336 51.70 -25.91 12.22
C GLY A 336 51.32 -26.25 13.66
N ALA A 337 51.76 -27.42 14.09
CA ALA A 337 51.69 -27.83 15.48
C ALA A 337 52.61 -26.94 16.34
N MET A 338 52.02 -26.04 17.12
CA MET A 338 52.71 -25.25 18.17
C MET A 338 53.10 -26.10 19.40
N THR A 339 52.98 -27.44 19.32
CA THR A 339 53.48 -28.34 20.36
C THR A 339 55.00 -28.37 20.29
N SER A 340 55.68 -28.13 21.42
CA SER A 340 57.14 -28.15 21.45
C SER A 340 57.68 -29.50 20.93
N PRO A 341 58.87 -29.54 20.31
CA PRO A 341 59.48 -30.78 19.81
C PRO A 341 59.66 -31.84 20.91
N ALA A 342 59.75 -31.43 22.18
CA ALA A 342 59.77 -32.32 23.32
C ALA A 342 58.39 -32.98 23.55
N MET A 343 57.31 -32.21 23.43
CA MET A 343 55.94 -32.69 23.62
C MET A 343 55.49 -33.60 22.48
N GLN A 344 55.94 -33.34 21.24
CA GLN A 344 55.70 -34.24 20.10
C GLN A 344 56.39 -35.60 20.29
N ARG A 345 57.67 -35.60 20.70
CA ARG A 345 58.41 -36.83 21.02
C ARG A 345 57.75 -37.61 22.14
N HIS A 346 57.27 -36.91 23.17
CA HIS A 346 56.59 -37.55 24.28
C HIS A 346 55.19 -38.07 23.92
N HIS A 347 54.48 -37.41 23.01
CA HIS A 347 53.20 -37.87 22.48
C HIS A 347 53.38 -39.13 21.63
N ALA A 348 54.37 -39.15 20.74
CA ALA A 348 54.73 -40.33 19.96
C ALA A 348 55.08 -41.51 20.87
N ALA A 349 55.92 -41.29 21.89
CA ALA A 349 56.25 -42.31 22.89
C ALA A 349 55.02 -42.82 23.65
N HIS A 350 54.04 -41.95 23.92
CA HIS A 350 52.80 -42.33 24.60
C HIS A 350 51.83 -43.11 23.68
N VAL A 351 51.78 -42.77 22.40
CA VAL A 351 51.02 -43.53 21.38
C VAL A 351 51.61 -44.92 21.23
N ASP A 352 52.93 -45.03 21.17
CA ASP A 352 53.63 -46.32 21.09
C ASP A 352 53.46 -47.14 22.38
N ALA A 353 53.56 -46.51 23.55
CA ALA A 353 53.27 -47.19 24.82
C ALA A 353 51.82 -47.70 24.87
N ARG A 354 50.86 -46.92 24.37
CA ARG A 354 49.45 -47.34 24.29
C ARG A 354 49.26 -48.50 23.31
N ARG A 355 49.93 -48.48 22.16
CA ARG A 355 49.94 -49.61 21.20
C ARG A 355 50.53 -50.87 21.83
N GLN A 356 51.64 -50.76 22.56
CA GLN A 356 52.25 -51.88 23.26
C GLN A 356 51.34 -52.45 24.35
N ILE A 357 50.65 -51.59 25.10
CA ILE A 357 49.65 -52.02 26.09
C ILE A 357 48.49 -52.75 25.40
N HIS A 358 47.95 -52.23 24.30
CA HIS A 358 46.89 -52.90 23.56
C HIS A 358 47.35 -54.23 22.95
N ALA A 359 48.56 -54.31 22.41
CA ALA A 359 49.14 -55.55 21.90
C ALA A 359 49.37 -56.59 23.01
N PHE A 360 49.83 -56.14 24.19
CA PHE A 360 49.98 -57.00 25.36
C PHE A 360 48.63 -57.51 25.86
N VAL A 361 47.62 -56.64 25.93
CA VAL A 361 46.26 -57.00 26.32
C VAL A 361 45.67 -58.00 25.32
N ALA A 362 45.79 -57.75 24.02
CA ALA A 362 45.31 -58.68 22.98
C ALA A 362 45.94 -60.08 23.13
N LYS A 363 47.27 -60.12 23.30
CA LYS A 363 48.03 -61.35 23.53
C LYS A 363 47.67 -62.06 24.83
N ALA A 364 47.34 -61.32 25.89
CA ALA A 364 46.91 -61.87 27.18
C ALA A 364 45.45 -62.34 27.18
N THR A 365 44.59 -61.76 26.31
CA THR A 365 43.17 -62.13 26.20
C THR A 365 42.88 -63.17 25.10
N GLY A 366 43.90 -63.64 24.38
CA GLY A 366 43.75 -64.69 23.36
C GLY A 366 42.89 -64.27 22.16
N ARG A 367 42.95 -62.99 21.77
CA ARG A 367 42.37 -62.47 20.52
C ARG A 367 43.45 -61.93 19.60
#